data_AF-A0A101NG20-F1
#
_entry.id   AF-A0A101NG20-F1
#
_cell.length_a   1.000
_cell.length_b   1.000
_cell.length_c   1.000
_cell.angle_alpha   90.00
_cell.angle_beta   90.00
_cell.angle_gamma   90.00
#
_symmetry.space_group_name_H-M   'P 1'
#
loop_
_entity.id
_entity.type
_entity.pdbx_description
1 polymer ?
#
loop_
_entity_poly.entity_id
_entity_poly.type
_entity_poly.pdbx_seq_one_letter_code
_entity_poly.pdbx_strand_id
1 'polypeptide(L)'
;MNEPPVGRCLLDYDVISDPFPLYTPTSDDTPPTTLHIVVSNGGADTVYCREILFSLPQGDLAQNLVDADTGDGSADDWTVERIQDSADIALPPGDYANFVAKPKAASGEAPVDRSGLVITLTNLRITKQPGTARIEIRETATTDQGHWPDSPGFTTCRITKFPAPAIPVQIVSDFHAEQCEVSSGGNVRLVWRGPDTVEYKVLYGAGAKPLDGQTDTLTASKDRDGAPVKDFEWKGTVTRDTTFHLTYVIGGATHTLSTTVTVANPELTGLHVTGDTTTDGVLTANGSLTTSTAGETTFHHPVSVLGGKKLLASGDVEVNGSVTASGNSVTIAKDISASGKTLTIGAISGTSVNVGNGVIQGGAISGSSVSAGSGQITGGEIRGSSVSASGNITASNGKRVIRVGDRIELEVNSHDKQLYLYCETGNKDNVYGGKTGYRNSIWRVHYKDSN
;
A
#
# COMPACT_ATOMS: atom_id res chain seq x y z
N MET A 1 52.52 -14.66 59.20
CA MET A 1 51.35 -13.81 58.88
C MET A 1 50.17 -14.46 59.59
N ASN A 2 49.30 -13.70 60.27
CA ASN A 2 48.17 -14.31 60.98
C ASN A 2 47.16 -14.81 59.95
N GLU A 3 46.71 -16.06 60.06
CA GLU A 3 45.56 -16.56 59.32
C GLU A 3 44.38 -15.59 59.46
N PRO A 4 43.59 -15.38 58.39
CA PRO A 4 42.41 -14.54 58.50
C PRO A 4 41.45 -15.09 59.57
N PRO A 5 40.60 -14.22 60.15
CA PRO A 5 39.60 -14.64 61.13
C PRO A 5 38.78 -15.80 60.59
N VAL A 6 38.58 -16.83 61.41
CA VAL A 6 37.76 -18.02 61.10
C VAL A 6 36.46 -17.59 60.40
N GLY A 7 36.23 -18.13 59.20
CA GLY A 7 35.03 -17.86 58.39
C GLY A 7 35.19 -16.83 57.27
N ARG A 8 36.38 -16.26 57.03
CA ARG A 8 36.67 -15.49 55.81
C ARG A 8 37.29 -16.35 54.72
N CYS A 9 36.96 -16.04 53.47
CA CYS A 9 37.64 -16.56 52.28
C CYS A 9 39.15 -16.22 52.29
N LEU A 10 39.98 -17.15 51.81
CA LEU A 10 41.39 -16.91 51.51
C LEU A 10 41.58 -16.37 50.09
N LEU A 11 40.64 -16.68 49.20
CA LEU A 11 40.62 -16.21 47.82
C LEU A 11 39.79 -14.93 47.66
N ASP A 12 40.18 -14.13 46.68
CA ASP A 12 39.45 -12.94 46.24
C ASP A 12 38.56 -13.29 45.05
N TYR A 13 37.38 -12.66 45.00
CA TYR A 13 36.35 -12.94 44.01
C TYR A 13 35.85 -11.67 43.32
N ASP A 14 35.75 -11.72 42.00
CA ASP A 14 35.09 -10.70 41.19
C ASP A 14 34.16 -11.33 40.16
N VAL A 15 33.15 -10.58 39.72
CA VAL A 15 32.11 -11.08 38.80
C VAL A 15 31.99 -10.15 37.60
N ILE A 16 32.22 -10.71 36.42
CA ILE A 16 32.08 -10.05 35.14
C ILE A 16 30.86 -10.64 34.43
N SER A 17 30.02 -9.81 33.85
CA SER A 17 28.85 -10.24 33.06
C SER A 17 29.13 -10.10 31.58
N ASP A 18 28.52 -10.97 30.77
CA ASP A 18 28.41 -10.84 29.33
C ASP A 18 26.92 -10.99 28.94
N PRO A 19 26.26 -9.90 28.51
CA PRO A 19 26.81 -8.56 28.23
C PRO A 19 27.19 -7.75 29.49
N PHE A 20 28.14 -6.81 29.35
CA PHE A 20 28.49 -5.80 30.35
C PHE A 20 28.14 -4.37 29.86
N PRO A 21 27.43 -3.56 30.65
CA PRO A 21 26.87 -3.88 31.96
C PRO A 21 25.68 -4.86 31.84
N LEU A 22 25.38 -5.56 32.93
CA LEU A 22 24.24 -6.49 32.97
C LEU A 22 22.92 -5.71 32.87
N TYR A 23 22.11 -6.02 31.86
CA TYR A 23 20.78 -5.45 31.69
C TYR A 23 19.67 -6.44 32.05
N THR A 24 18.56 -5.92 32.54
CA THR A 24 17.34 -6.72 32.70
C THR A 24 16.72 -7.04 31.34
N PRO A 25 16.22 -8.27 31.13
CA PRO A 25 15.53 -8.61 29.89
C PRO A 25 14.26 -7.78 29.69
N THR A 26 13.97 -7.44 28.44
CA THR A 26 12.75 -6.71 28.04
C THR A 26 11.64 -7.65 27.56
N SER A 27 11.98 -8.91 27.29
CA SER A 27 11.06 -9.95 26.83
C SER A 27 11.59 -11.35 27.23
N ASP A 28 10.75 -12.38 27.14
CA ASP A 28 11.14 -13.76 27.44
C ASP A 28 12.12 -14.36 26.43
N ASP A 29 12.23 -13.76 25.24
CA ASP A 29 13.15 -14.17 24.17
C ASP A 29 14.54 -13.52 24.29
N THR A 30 14.81 -12.79 25.37
CA THR A 30 16.12 -12.16 25.59
C THR A 30 17.20 -13.26 25.66
N PRO A 31 18.32 -13.13 24.91
CA PRO A 31 19.40 -14.10 24.97
C PRO A 31 19.89 -14.32 26.41
N PRO A 32 20.25 -15.56 26.79
CA PRO A 32 20.76 -15.82 28.11
C PRO A 32 22.10 -15.11 28.35
N THR A 33 22.36 -14.78 29.61
CA THR A 33 23.58 -14.12 30.07
C THR A 33 24.64 -15.14 30.47
N THR A 34 25.89 -14.73 30.36
CA THR A 34 27.03 -15.44 30.94
C THR A 34 27.63 -14.63 32.09
N LEU A 35 28.01 -15.30 33.18
CA LEU A 35 28.80 -14.71 34.26
C LEU A 35 30.17 -15.39 34.30
N HIS A 36 31.23 -14.60 34.34
CA HIS A 36 32.59 -15.05 34.61
C HIS A 36 32.95 -14.64 36.03
N ILE A 37 33.16 -15.63 36.89
CA ILE A 37 33.61 -15.45 38.26
C ILE A 37 35.11 -15.63 38.27
N VAL A 38 35.83 -14.54 38.50
CA VAL A 38 37.28 -14.52 38.59
C VAL A 38 37.66 -14.78 40.04
N VAL A 39 38.41 -15.85 40.25
CA VAL A 39 38.94 -16.28 41.55
C VAL A 39 40.44 -16.03 41.53
N SER A 40 40.94 -15.21 42.46
CA SER A 40 42.35 -14.86 42.51
C SER A 40 42.95 -15.06 43.90
N ASN A 41 44.21 -15.48 43.95
CA ASN A 41 44.99 -15.50 45.18
C ASN A 41 45.83 -14.21 45.27
N GLY A 42 45.34 -13.21 46.02
CA GLY A 42 46.07 -11.97 46.28
C GLY A 42 47.20 -12.09 47.31
N GLY A 43 47.34 -13.26 47.95
CA GLY A 43 48.32 -13.55 49.00
C GLY A 43 49.72 -13.90 48.48
N ALA A 44 50.67 -13.98 49.41
CA ALA A 44 52.03 -14.43 49.12
C ALA A 44 52.16 -15.96 49.09
N ASP A 45 51.32 -16.65 49.86
CA ASP A 45 51.33 -18.10 50.03
C ASP A 45 50.35 -18.78 49.06
N THR A 46 50.66 -19.99 48.62
CA THR A 46 49.76 -20.79 47.79
C THR A 46 48.52 -21.20 48.60
N VAL A 47 47.33 -20.97 48.03
CA VAL A 47 46.07 -21.42 48.60
C VAL A 47 45.63 -22.70 47.90
N TYR A 48 45.40 -23.77 48.66
CA TYR A 48 44.85 -25.02 48.18
C TYR A 48 43.34 -25.01 48.40
N CYS A 49 42.56 -25.27 47.36
CA CYS A 49 41.10 -25.23 47.40
C CYS A 49 40.51 -26.57 47.01
N ARG A 50 39.48 -27.01 47.75
CA ARG A 50 38.72 -28.25 47.50
C ARG A 50 37.38 -28.00 46.85
N GLU A 51 36.74 -26.89 47.22
CA GLU A 51 35.36 -26.63 46.84
C GLU A 51 35.09 -25.12 46.88
N ILE A 52 34.37 -24.65 45.87
CA ILE A 52 33.76 -23.32 45.87
C ILE A 52 32.28 -23.46 45.51
N LEU A 53 31.39 -23.02 46.40
CA LEU A 53 29.95 -22.99 46.19
C LEU A 53 29.51 -21.56 45.87
N PHE A 54 28.84 -21.39 44.73
CA PHE A 54 28.18 -20.15 44.33
C PHE A 54 26.68 -20.31 44.49
N SER A 55 26.04 -19.36 45.18
CA SER A 55 24.59 -19.33 45.33
C SER A 55 24.05 -18.04 44.74
N LEU A 56 23.34 -18.17 43.60
CA LEU A 56 22.74 -17.05 42.88
C LEU A 56 21.29 -16.89 43.34
N PRO A 57 20.89 -15.73 43.90
CA PRO A 57 19.55 -15.57 44.46
C PRO A 57 18.49 -15.68 43.37
N GLN A 58 17.45 -16.47 43.62
CA GLN A 58 16.41 -16.83 42.66
C GLN A 58 15.08 -16.16 43.00
N GLY A 59 14.31 -15.76 41.98
CA GLY A 59 12.93 -15.26 42.09
C GLY A 59 12.70 -14.00 41.26
N ASP A 60 11.69 -13.17 41.60
CA ASP A 60 11.24 -12.06 40.74
C ASP A 60 11.51 -10.64 41.28
N LEU A 61 12.13 -10.53 42.46
CA LEU A 61 12.43 -9.26 43.11
C LEU A 61 13.75 -8.62 42.62
N ALA A 62 13.94 -7.34 42.93
CA ALA A 62 15.12 -6.57 42.54
C ALA A 62 16.44 -7.21 43.01
N GLN A 63 16.44 -7.83 44.19
CA GLN A 63 17.59 -8.52 44.78
C GLN A 63 17.89 -9.92 44.20
N ASN A 64 16.96 -10.49 43.42
CA ASN A 64 17.11 -11.82 42.82
C ASN A 64 17.84 -11.70 41.49
N LEU A 65 18.86 -12.52 41.25
CA LEU A 65 19.68 -12.46 40.04
C LEU A 65 19.08 -13.24 38.89
N VAL A 66 18.59 -14.45 39.17
CA VAL A 66 18.15 -15.41 38.15
C VAL A 66 16.72 -15.89 38.36
N ASP A 67 16.09 -16.29 37.25
CA ASP A 67 14.83 -17.06 37.28
C ASP A 67 15.10 -18.53 37.68
N ALA A 68 14.04 -19.28 37.97
CA ALA A 68 14.15 -20.70 38.28
C ALA A 68 14.73 -21.50 37.11
N ASP A 69 15.49 -22.54 37.43
CA ASP A 69 15.99 -23.53 36.48
C ASP A 69 16.85 -23.01 35.33
N THR A 70 17.90 -22.26 35.69
CA THR A 70 18.81 -21.70 34.72
C THR A 70 20.28 -21.90 35.10
N GLY A 71 21.14 -21.94 34.09
CA GLY A 71 22.57 -21.88 34.22
C GLY A 71 23.28 -23.22 34.08
N ASP A 72 24.42 -23.19 33.39
CA ASP A 72 25.38 -24.28 33.27
C ASP A 72 26.76 -23.79 33.69
N GLY A 73 27.52 -24.61 34.42
CA GLY A 73 28.84 -24.25 34.91
C GLY A 73 29.98 -24.88 34.10
N SER A 74 31.08 -24.15 33.95
CA SER A 74 32.32 -24.68 33.38
C SER A 74 33.54 -23.96 33.94
N ALA A 75 34.67 -24.68 34.02
CA ALA A 75 35.97 -24.15 34.35
C ALA A 75 37.08 -25.11 33.87
N ASP A 76 38.22 -24.56 33.52
CA ASP A 76 39.41 -25.35 33.17
C ASP A 76 39.93 -26.06 34.42
N ASP A 77 40.32 -27.34 34.30
CA ASP A 77 40.82 -28.20 35.38
C ASP A 77 39.89 -28.38 36.61
N TRP A 78 38.67 -27.85 36.54
CA TRP A 78 37.64 -27.96 37.56
C TRP A 78 36.35 -28.51 36.95
N THR A 79 35.56 -29.25 37.72
CA THR A 79 34.17 -29.53 37.42
C THR A 79 33.32 -28.43 38.03
N VAL A 80 32.25 -28.03 37.36
CA VAL A 80 31.29 -27.06 37.90
C VAL A 80 29.90 -27.62 37.63
N GLU A 81 29.19 -27.96 38.69
CA GLU A 81 27.92 -28.65 38.59
C GLU A 81 26.83 -27.86 39.30
N ARG A 82 25.65 -27.80 38.69
CA ARG A 82 24.47 -27.24 39.35
C ARG A 82 23.95 -28.24 40.37
N ILE A 83 23.79 -27.80 41.61
CA ILE A 83 23.24 -28.63 42.68
C ILE A 83 21.71 -28.73 42.50
N GLN A 84 21.21 -29.96 42.46
CA GLN A 84 19.77 -30.25 42.49
C GLN A 84 19.30 -30.41 43.95
N ASP A 85 18.01 -30.17 44.23
CA ASP A 85 17.38 -30.11 45.57
C ASP A 85 17.51 -31.38 46.45
N SER A 86 18.23 -32.41 45.99
CA SER A 86 18.44 -33.69 46.68
C SER A 86 19.91 -34.03 46.98
N ALA A 87 20.84 -33.08 46.86
CA ALA A 87 22.26 -33.33 47.13
C ALA A 87 22.60 -33.25 48.64
N ASP A 88 23.53 -34.09 49.11
CA ASP A 88 24.08 -34.11 50.49
C ASP A 88 25.02 -32.92 50.77
N ILE A 89 24.67 -31.72 50.30
CA ILE A 89 25.42 -30.47 50.51
C ILE A 89 24.55 -29.55 51.35
N ALA A 90 25.11 -29.00 52.43
CA ALA A 90 24.42 -28.01 53.25
C ALA A 90 24.26 -26.70 52.45
N LEU A 91 23.08 -26.52 51.85
CA LEU A 91 22.74 -25.32 51.08
C LEU A 91 22.37 -24.15 52.01
N PRO A 92 22.66 -22.89 51.62
CA PRO A 92 22.14 -21.73 52.32
C PRO A 92 20.61 -21.76 52.38
N PRO A 93 19.98 -21.29 53.49
CA PRO A 93 18.53 -21.16 53.55
C PRO A 93 18.06 -20.08 52.55
N GLY A 94 17.11 -20.44 51.68
CA GLY A 94 16.49 -19.54 50.70
C GLY A 94 16.44 -20.14 49.29
N ASP A 95 15.82 -19.41 48.37
CA ASP A 95 15.70 -19.81 46.97
C ASP A 95 16.95 -19.35 46.19
N TYR A 96 17.83 -20.29 45.87
CA TYR A 96 19.08 -20.04 45.14
C TYR A 96 19.30 -21.05 44.02
N ALA A 97 19.83 -20.59 42.90
CA ALA A 97 20.51 -21.47 41.94
C ALA A 97 21.95 -21.70 42.44
N ASN A 98 22.23 -22.94 42.85
CA ASN A 98 23.51 -23.30 43.48
C ASN A 98 24.43 -24.02 42.49
N PHE A 99 25.70 -23.63 42.45
CA PHE A 99 26.74 -24.24 41.61
C PHE A 99 27.95 -24.58 42.47
N VAL A 100 28.41 -25.83 42.40
CA VAL A 100 29.61 -26.28 43.10
C VAL A 100 30.75 -26.51 42.13
N ALA A 101 31.88 -25.87 42.38
CA ALA A 101 33.12 -26.06 41.65
C ALA A 101 34.08 -26.95 42.46
N LYS A 102 34.60 -28.02 41.85
CA LYS A 102 35.58 -28.93 42.45
C LYS A 102 36.77 -29.18 41.51
N PRO A 103 38.00 -29.32 42.02
CA PRO A 103 39.14 -29.69 41.19
C PRO A 103 38.95 -31.06 40.53
N LYS A 104 39.38 -31.20 39.27
CA LYS A 104 39.48 -32.51 38.59
C LYS A 104 40.70 -33.33 39.06
N ALA A 105 41.56 -32.74 39.90
CA ALA A 105 42.73 -33.41 40.45
C ALA A 105 42.33 -34.63 41.29
N ALA A 106 43.07 -35.74 41.15
CA ALA A 106 42.77 -36.98 41.86
C ALA A 106 42.84 -36.85 43.40
N SER A 107 43.57 -35.85 43.91
CA SER A 107 43.64 -35.50 45.33
C SER A 107 42.35 -34.82 45.84
N GLY A 108 41.46 -34.36 44.96
CA GLY A 108 40.27 -33.58 45.30
C GLY A 108 40.56 -32.14 45.71
N GLU A 109 41.81 -31.69 45.56
CA GLU A 109 42.29 -30.35 45.91
C GLU A 109 43.23 -29.84 44.82
N ALA A 110 43.19 -28.55 44.52
CA ALA A 110 44.09 -27.90 43.58
C ALA A 110 44.66 -26.59 44.15
N PRO A 111 45.92 -26.26 43.82
CA PRO A 111 46.46 -24.94 44.12
C PRO A 111 45.76 -23.89 43.26
N VAL A 112 45.32 -22.80 43.88
CA VAL A 112 44.95 -21.56 43.19
C VAL A 112 46.14 -20.62 43.32
N ASP A 113 46.96 -20.58 42.29
CA ASP A 113 48.16 -19.75 42.23
C ASP A 113 47.87 -18.37 41.60
N ARG A 114 48.91 -17.64 41.23
CA ARG A 114 48.80 -16.29 40.66
C ARG A 114 48.10 -16.23 39.30
N SER A 115 47.94 -17.35 38.59
CA SER A 115 47.14 -17.38 37.36
C SER A 115 45.66 -17.16 37.62
N GLY A 116 45.21 -17.41 38.86
CA GLY A 116 43.80 -17.42 39.21
C GLY A 116 43.03 -18.57 38.55
N LEU A 117 41.72 -18.56 38.75
CA LEU A 117 40.76 -19.50 38.21
C LEU A 117 39.56 -18.69 37.69
N VAL A 118 39.08 -19.01 36.50
CA VAL A 118 37.86 -18.41 35.95
C VAL A 118 36.78 -19.48 35.87
N ILE A 119 35.69 -19.25 36.60
CA ILE A 119 34.51 -20.11 36.58
C ILE A 119 33.45 -19.40 35.75
N THR A 120 32.97 -20.06 34.71
CA THR A 120 31.98 -19.50 33.79
C THR A 120 30.63 -20.17 34.02
N LEU A 121 29.63 -19.35 34.31
CA LEU A 121 28.22 -19.75 34.40
C LEU A 121 27.49 -19.22 33.15
N THR A 122 27.18 -20.10 32.20
CA THR A 122 26.48 -19.76 30.95
C THR A 122 24.99 -20.04 31.05
N ASN A 123 24.19 -19.65 30.04
CA ASN A 123 22.77 -19.98 29.97
C ASN A 123 21.96 -19.48 31.19
N LEU A 124 22.31 -18.32 31.72
CA LEU A 124 21.60 -17.71 32.85
C LEU A 124 20.45 -16.82 32.36
N ARG A 125 19.24 -17.08 32.85
CA ARG A 125 18.05 -16.25 32.66
C ARG A 125 17.98 -15.26 33.80
N ILE A 126 18.27 -14.01 33.48
CA ILE A 126 18.33 -12.91 34.44
C ILE A 126 16.93 -12.38 34.71
N THR A 127 16.63 -12.02 35.94
CA THR A 127 15.29 -11.55 36.30
C THR A 127 14.98 -10.19 35.68
N LYS A 128 13.71 -9.95 35.37
CA LYS A 128 13.23 -8.71 34.71
C LYS A 128 13.33 -7.46 35.59
N GLN A 129 13.44 -7.60 36.91
CA GLN A 129 13.39 -6.48 37.83
C GLN A 129 14.79 -5.85 38.03
N PRO A 130 14.99 -4.55 37.69
CA PRO A 130 16.27 -3.88 37.90
C PRO A 130 16.62 -3.78 39.38
N GLY A 131 17.91 -3.88 39.71
CA GLY A 131 18.40 -3.88 41.09
C GLY A 131 19.77 -4.52 41.25
N THR A 132 20.26 -4.57 42.49
CA THR A 132 21.54 -5.21 42.83
C THR A 132 21.29 -6.54 43.53
N ALA A 133 21.79 -7.62 42.94
CA ALA A 133 21.81 -8.94 43.55
C ALA A 133 23.14 -9.21 44.26
N ARG A 134 23.12 -10.15 45.21
CA ARG A 134 24.31 -10.61 45.94
C ARG A 134 24.52 -12.09 45.66
N ILE A 135 25.62 -12.43 45.00
CA ILE A 135 26.05 -13.80 44.83
C ILE A 135 26.77 -14.18 46.12
N GLU A 136 26.28 -15.23 46.79
CA GLU A 136 26.97 -15.78 47.96
C GLU A 136 28.05 -16.75 47.49
N ILE A 137 29.22 -16.67 48.12
CA ILE A 137 30.37 -17.51 47.81
C ILE A 137 30.84 -18.15 49.09
N ARG A 138 30.94 -19.48 49.07
CA ARG A 138 31.53 -20.27 50.14
C ARG A 138 32.71 -21.05 49.60
N GLU A 139 33.86 -20.94 50.26
CA GLU A 139 35.07 -21.64 49.84
C GLU A 139 35.57 -22.58 50.94
N THR A 140 36.06 -23.74 50.56
CA THR A 140 36.84 -24.62 51.43
C THR A 140 38.28 -24.60 50.93
N ALA A 141 39.13 -23.81 51.59
CA ALA A 141 40.53 -23.62 51.21
C ALA A 141 41.46 -23.50 52.43
N THR A 142 42.74 -23.77 52.23
CA THR A 142 43.79 -23.67 53.24
C THR A 142 45.13 -23.27 52.63
N THR A 143 46.03 -22.71 53.44
CA THR A 143 47.45 -22.55 53.06
C THR A 143 48.32 -23.73 53.52
N ASP A 144 47.77 -24.62 54.36
CA ASP A 144 48.41 -25.83 54.86
C ASP A 144 47.55 -27.06 54.49
N GLN A 145 48.00 -27.86 53.50
CA GLN A 145 47.29 -29.06 53.04
C GLN A 145 47.02 -30.09 54.16
N GLY A 146 47.79 -30.05 55.25
CA GLY A 146 47.60 -30.91 56.42
C GLY A 146 46.49 -30.45 57.36
N HIS A 147 46.02 -29.21 57.24
CA HIS A 147 45.04 -28.60 58.15
C HIS A 147 43.96 -27.85 57.38
N TRP A 148 42.79 -28.46 57.27
CA TRP A 148 41.62 -27.88 56.59
C TRP A 148 40.69 -27.22 57.60
N PRO A 149 40.02 -26.11 57.23
CA PRO A 149 39.09 -25.46 58.13
C PRO A 149 37.85 -26.33 58.38
N ASP A 150 37.35 -26.30 59.63
CA ASP A 150 36.11 -27.00 60.04
C ASP A 150 34.85 -26.40 59.39
N SER A 151 34.94 -25.21 58.80
CA SER A 151 33.83 -24.51 58.15
C SER A 151 34.33 -23.71 56.96
N PRO A 152 33.55 -23.63 55.87
CA PRO A 152 33.94 -22.86 54.71
C PRO A 152 34.04 -21.36 55.03
N GLY A 153 34.98 -20.68 54.38
CA GLY A 153 35.02 -19.22 54.32
C GLY A 153 33.80 -18.68 53.57
N PHE A 154 33.36 -17.48 53.92
CA PHE A 154 32.19 -16.84 53.31
C PHE A 154 32.50 -15.42 52.83
N THR A 155 32.02 -15.10 51.63
CA THR A 155 32.00 -13.74 51.09
C THR A 155 30.82 -13.53 50.14
N THR A 156 30.63 -12.32 49.65
CA THR A 156 29.58 -11.99 48.69
C THR A 156 30.11 -11.08 47.58
N CYS A 157 29.72 -11.35 46.34
CA CYS A 157 29.94 -10.45 45.20
C CYS A 157 28.63 -9.74 44.84
N ARG A 158 28.69 -8.44 44.57
CA ARG A 158 27.52 -7.65 44.16
C ARG A 158 27.51 -7.51 42.64
N ILE A 159 26.35 -7.72 42.04
CA ILE A 159 26.13 -7.47 40.62
C ILE A 159 24.87 -6.63 40.43
N THR A 160 24.96 -5.59 39.61
CA THR A 160 23.83 -4.68 39.34
C THR A 160 23.24 -4.95 37.98
N LYS A 161 21.93 -5.21 37.96
CA LYS A 161 21.09 -5.30 36.76
C LYS A 161 20.53 -3.92 36.46
N PHE A 162 20.98 -3.30 35.39
CA PHE A 162 20.44 -2.03 34.93
C PHE A 162 19.17 -2.24 34.12
N PRO A 163 18.23 -1.28 34.12
CA PRO A 163 17.17 -1.31 33.11
C PRO A 163 17.81 -1.30 31.72
N ALA A 164 17.29 -2.12 30.81
CA ALA A 164 17.72 -2.09 29.42
C ALA A 164 17.64 -0.65 28.88
N PRO A 165 18.66 -0.17 28.16
CA PRO A 165 18.65 1.19 27.65
C PRO A 165 17.44 1.37 26.73
N ALA A 166 16.75 2.50 26.88
CA ALA A 166 15.67 2.85 25.97
C ALA A 166 16.24 2.92 24.55
N ILE A 167 15.64 2.19 23.63
CA ILE A 167 15.98 2.28 22.21
C ILE A 167 15.75 3.75 21.79
N PRO A 168 16.79 4.47 21.33
CA PRO A 168 16.61 5.87 20.94
C PRO A 168 15.62 5.96 19.77
N VAL A 169 14.67 6.89 19.84
CA VAL A 169 13.67 7.10 18.78
C VAL A 169 14.31 7.36 17.40
N GLN A 170 15.53 7.92 17.39
CA GLN A 170 16.32 8.24 16.20
C GLN A 170 16.96 7.02 15.53
N ILE A 171 16.81 5.82 16.10
CA ILE A 171 17.40 4.60 15.51
C ILE A 171 16.72 4.21 14.19
N VAL A 172 15.46 4.63 14.00
CA VAL A 172 14.73 4.46 12.74
C VAL A 172 14.97 5.69 11.87
N SER A 173 15.54 5.50 10.70
CA SER A 173 16.03 6.58 9.84
C SER A 173 15.95 6.24 8.35
N ASP A 174 16.28 7.20 7.50
CA ASP A 174 16.39 7.03 6.04
C ASP A 174 15.12 6.48 5.36
N PHE A 175 13.92 6.77 5.87
CA PHE A 175 12.68 6.37 5.19
C PHE A 175 12.45 7.22 3.93
N HIS A 176 12.67 6.62 2.76
CA HIS A 176 12.49 7.27 1.48
C HIS A 176 12.05 6.30 0.38
N ALA A 177 11.53 6.85 -0.71
CA ALA A 177 11.33 6.11 -1.96
C ALA A 177 12.61 6.19 -2.81
N GLU A 178 13.05 5.07 -3.39
CA GLU A 178 14.21 5.08 -4.30
C GLU A 178 13.95 5.87 -5.59
N GLN A 179 12.68 5.89 -6.02
CA GLN A 179 12.21 6.71 -7.14
C GLN A 179 11.11 7.63 -6.63
N CYS A 180 11.35 8.94 -6.71
CA CYS A 180 10.39 9.94 -6.29
C CYS A 180 9.26 10.15 -7.31
N GLU A 181 9.47 9.76 -8.58
CA GLU A 181 8.48 9.86 -9.66
C GLU A 181 8.40 8.55 -10.45
N VAL A 182 7.18 8.06 -10.71
CA VAL A 182 6.92 6.84 -11.50
C VAL A 182 5.75 7.03 -12.48
N SER A 183 5.56 6.08 -13.38
CA SER A 183 4.34 6.00 -14.22
C SER A 183 3.17 5.39 -13.45
N SER A 184 1.91 5.61 -13.89
CA SER A 184 0.76 4.91 -13.30
C SER A 184 0.92 3.39 -13.43
N GLY A 185 0.67 2.68 -12.34
CA GLY A 185 0.95 1.25 -12.20
C GLY A 185 2.44 0.91 -12.05
N GLY A 186 3.30 1.92 -11.97
CA GLY A 186 4.75 1.75 -11.84
C GLY A 186 5.16 1.20 -10.48
N ASN A 187 6.29 0.48 -10.46
CA ASN A 187 6.83 -0.12 -9.24
C ASN A 187 7.41 0.96 -8.31
N VAL A 188 7.16 0.79 -7.01
CA VAL A 188 7.73 1.62 -5.93
C VAL A 188 8.52 0.72 -5.01
N ARG A 189 9.71 1.19 -4.62
CA ARG A 189 10.53 0.59 -3.57
C ARG A 189 10.80 1.64 -2.51
N LEU A 190 10.32 1.38 -1.31
CA LEU A 190 10.58 2.17 -0.11
C LEU A 190 11.66 1.46 0.69
N VAL A 191 12.59 2.22 1.25
CA VAL A 191 13.66 1.70 2.09
C VAL A 191 13.78 2.52 3.36
N TRP A 192 14.19 1.90 4.46
CA TRP A 192 14.50 2.56 5.72
C TRP A 192 15.50 1.73 6.54
N ARG A 193 16.05 2.36 7.57
CA ARG A 193 16.90 1.70 8.55
C ARG A 193 16.26 1.63 9.91
N GLY A 194 16.48 0.54 10.62
CA GLY A 194 16.04 0.42 12.01
C GLY A 194 16.41 -0.92 12.67
N PRO A 195 16.08 -1.10 13.96
CA PRO A 195 16.24 -2.36 14.68
C PRO A 195 15.31 -3.45 14.14
N ASP A 196 15.76 -4.69 14.18
CA ASP A 196 14.98 -5.88 13.84
C ASP A 196 13.98 -6.26 14.95
N THR A 197 14.23 -5.82 16.19
CA THR A 197 13.34 -5.98 17.33
C THR A 197 12.08 -5.09 17.30
N VAL A 198 11.91 -4.26 16.27
CA VAL A 198 10.77 -3.36 16.11
C VAL A 198 9.90 -3.83 14.95
N GLU A 199 8.59 -3.84 15.17
CA GLU A 199 7.60 -4.02 14.10
C GLU A 199 7.36 -2.70 13.38
N TYR A 200 7.44 -2.73 12.05
CA TYR A 200 7.16 -1.61 11.17
C TYR A 200 5.87 -1.85 10.40
N LYS A 201 5.09 -0.79 10.21
CA LYS A 201 3.89 -0.83 9.38
C LYS A 201 3.89 0.31 8.38
N VAL A 202 3.81 -0.03 7.09
CA VAL A 202 3.67 0.94 6.00
C VAL A 202 2.19 1.21 5.75
N LEU A 203 1.80 2.48 5.83
CA LEU A 203 0.45 2.95 5.53
C LEU A 203 0.48 3.83 4.28
N TYR A 204 -0.55 3.70 3.45
CA TYR A 204 -0.68 4.45 2.20
C TYR A 204 -2.16 4.65 1.82
N GLY A 205 -2.41 5.60 0.94
CA GLY A 205 -3.76 5.88 0.41
C GLY A 205 -4.21 4.90 -0.67
N ALA A 206 -5.44 5.08 -1.16
CA ALA A 206 -6.09 4.20 -2.16
C ALA A 206 -5.42 4.13 -3.55
N GLY A 207 -4.30 4.82 -3.74
CA GLY A 207 -3.50 4.84 -4.96
C GLY A 207 -2.36 3.83 -4.98
N ALA A 208 -2.05 3.19 -3.86
CA ALA A 208 -0.95 2.24 -3.74
C ALA A 208 -1.46 0.82 -3.45
N LYS A 209 -0.72 -0.17 -3.94
CA LYS A 209 -0.96 -1.59 -3.68
C LYS A 209 0.37 -2.29 -3.42
N PRO A 210 0.49 -3.18 -2.42
CA PRO A 210 1.71 -3.95 -2.20
C PRO A 210 1.87 -4.96 -3.34
N LEU A 211 3.13 -5.31 -3.64
CA LEU A 211 3.42 -6.37 -4.59
C LEU A 211 2.82 -7.69 -4.10
N ASP A 212 2.45 -8.60 -5.01
CA ASP A 212 1.88 -9.89 -4.60
C ASP A 212 2.86 -10.65 -3.67
N GLY A 213 2.40 -11.01 -2.47
CA GLY A 213 3.21 -11.66 -1.44
C GLY A 213 3.96 -10.70 -0.49
N GLN A 214 3.97 -9.39 -0.76
CA GLN A 214 4.49 -8.38 0.17
C GLN A 214 3.47 -8.08 1.27
N THR A 215 3.93 -8.05 2.53
CA THR A 215 3.13 -7.58 3.67
C THR A 215 3.41 -6.12 3.98
N ASP A 216 2.39 -5.42 4.50
CA ASP A 216 2.53 -4.03 4.96
C ASP A 216 3.08 -3.93 6.38
N THR A 217 2.99 -5.02 7.14
CA THR A 217 3.66 -5.19 8.42
C THR A 217 4.95 -5.97 8.20
N LEU A 218 6.07 -5.40 8.63
CA LEU A 218 7.39 -5.99 8.54
C LEU A 218 7.98 -6.09 9.94
N THR A 219 8.30 -7.31 10.35
CA THR A 219 9.17 -7.60 11.49
C THR A 219 10.47 -8.18 10.95
N ALA A 220 11.53 -8.22 11.76
CA ALA A 220 12.83 -8.80 11.42
C ALA A 220 12.77 -9.90 10.35
N SER A 221 13.36 -9.66 9.18
CA SER A 221 13.90 -10.75 8.39
C SER A 221 15.33 -10.98 8.88
N LYS A 222 15.67 -12.23 9.22
CA LYS A 222 17.07 -12.62 9.31
C LYS A 222 17.60 -12.66 7.88
N ASP A 223 18.79 -12.11 7.64
CA ASP A 223 19.44 -12.34 6.37
C ASP A 223 19.81 -13.84 6.23
N ARG A 224 20.34 -14.23 5.06
CA ARG A 224 20.71 -15.62 4.77
C ARG A 224 21.78 -16.17 5.73
N ASP A 225 22.49 -15.28 6.43
CA ASP A 225 23.61 -15.58 7.32
C ASP A 225 23.25 -15.40 8.81
N GLY A 226 21.97 -15.07 9.11
CA GLY A 226 21.46 -14.93 10.47
C GLY A 226 21.76 -13.58 11.14
N ALA A 227 22.32 -12.60 10.43
CA ALA A 227 22.58 -11.28 10.97
C ALA A 227 21.31 -10.39 10.92
N PRO A 228 21.16 -9.45 11.89
CA PRO A 228 20.08 -8.48 11.89
C PRO A 228 20.07 -7.64 10.61
N VAL A 229 19.01 -7.73 9.81
CA VAL A 229 18.81 -6.85 8.66
C VAL A 229 18.51 -5.44 9.19
N LYS A 230 19.45 -4.52 8.98
CA LYS A 230 19.27 -3.09 9.33
C LYS A 230 18.60 -2.31 8.22
N ASP A 231 18.55 -2.85 6.99
CA ASP A 231 17.98 -2.19 5.82
C ASP A 231 16.68 -2.89 5.42
N PHE A 232 15.55 -2.28 5.73
CA PHE A 232 14.22 -2.80 5.41
C PHE A 232 13.72 -2.25 4.08
N GLU A 233 12.84 -3.00 3.43
CA GLU A 233 12.21 -2.56 2.19
C GLU A 233 10.73 -2.92 2.11
N TRP A 234 9.96 -2.07 1.44
CA TRP A 234 8.59 -2.36 1.02
C TRP A 234 8.47 -2.13 -0.48
N LYS A 235 7.78 -3.05 -1.17
CA LYS A 235 7.61 -3.02 -2.62
C LYS A 235 6.13 -3.01 -2.98
N GLY A 236 5.78 -2.17 -3.94
CA GLY A 236 4.41 -2.07 -4.42
C GLY A 236 4.29 -1.36 -5.75
N THR A 237 3.07 -0.97 -6.08
CA THR A 237 2.74 -0.17 -7.26
C THR A 237 1.90 1.03 -6.86
N VAL A 238 1.96 2.11 -7.65
CA VAL A 238 1.13 3.30 -7.44
C VAL A 238 0.47 3.76 -8.73
N THR A 239 -0.78 4.21 -8.65
CA THR A 239 -1.54 4.75 -9.80
C THR A 239 -1.78 6.25 -9.72
N ARG A 240 -1.43 6.89 -8.59
CA ARG A 240 -1.51 8.33 -8.38
C ARG A 240 -0.52 8.76 -7.30
N ASP A 241 -0.29 10.07 -7.19
CA ASP A 241 0.49 10.66 -6.11
C ASP A 241 0.09 10.07 -4.76
N THR A 242 1.05 9.50 -4.05
CA THR A 242 0.80 8.80 -2.80
C THR A 242 1.87 9.17 -1.77
N THR A 243 1.40 9.61 -0.60
CA THR A 243 2.24 9.71 0.59
C THR A 243 2.18 8.39 1.35
N PHE A 244 3.36 7.87 1.66
CA PHE A 244 3.57 6.70 2.48
C PHE A 244 3.96 7.13 3.88
N HIS A 245 3.43 6.43 4.88
CA HIS A 245 3.78 6.60 6.29
C HIS A 245 4.37 5.31 6.84
N LEU A 246 5.59 5.38 7.35
CA LEU A 246 6.19 4.30 8.12
C LEU A 246 5.85 4.53 9.60
N THR A 247 5.08 3.62 10.18
CA THR A 247 4.66 3.69 11.60
C THR A 247 5.32 2.58 12.41
N TYR A 248 5.75 2.89 13.63
CA TYR A 248 6.41 1.96 14.54
C TYR A 248 6.24 2.41 16.00
N VAL A 249 6.40 1.50 16.97
CA VAL A 249 6.27 1.78 18.40
C VAL A 249 7.60 1.55 19.12
N ILE A 250 8.14 2.60 19.77
CA ILE A 250 9.34 2.52 20.62
C ILE A 250 9.04 3.24 21.93
N GLY A 251 9.42 2.64 23.06
CA GLY A 251 9.19 3.24 24.38
C GLY A 251 7.71 3.48 24.71
N GLY A 252 6.79 2.70 24.10
CA GLY A 252 5.34 2.86 24.27
C GLY A 252 4.72 4.03 23.48
N ALA A 253 5.50 4.76 22.68
CA ALA A 253 5.01 5.83 21.82
C ALA A 253 5.01 5.40 20.35
N THR A 254 3.97 5.82 19.62
CA THR A 254 3.90 5.64 18.16
C THR A 254 4.66 6.76 17.46
N HIS A 255 5.54 6.38 16.54
CA HIS A 255 6.31 7.29 15.69
C HIS A 255 5.93 7.10 14.22
N THR A 256 6.09 8.16 13.45
CA THR A 256 5.74 8.18 12.03
C THR A 256 6.81 8.92 11.23
N LEU A 257 7.34 8.27 10.19
CA LEU A 257 8.11 8.91 9.12
C LEU A 257 7.24 8.94 7.85
N SER A 258 7.49 9.89 6.94
CA SER A 258 6.73 10.01 5.69
C SER A 258 7.61 10.26 4.49
N THR A 259 7.24 9.69 3.35
CA THR A 259 7.81 9.97 2.03
C THR A 259 6.70 10.02 1.00
N THR A 260 6.92 10.70 -0.13
CA THR A 260 5.92 10.83 -1.20
C THR A 260 6.51 10.33 -2.51
N VAL A 261 5.66 9.65 -3.30
CA VAL A 261 5.94 9.30 -4.69
C VAL A 261 4.94 10.03 -5.57
N THR A 262 5.42 10.75 -6.58
CA THR A 262 4.61 11.40 -7.60
C THR A 262 4.40 10.47 -8.80
N VAL A 263 3.29 10.66 -9.50
CA VAL A 263 2.91 9.88 -10.67
C VAL A 263 2.67 10.81 -11.85
N ALA A 264 3.51 10.72 -12.88
CA ALA A 264 3.49 11.66 -14.00
C ALA A 264 2.15 11.70 -14.77
N ASN A 265 1.38 10.60 -14.76
CA ASN A 265 0.07 10.50 -15.41
C ASN A 265 -0.90 9.70 -14.52
N PRO A 266 -1.54 10.32 -13.52
CA PRO A 266 -2.28 9.60 -12.49
C PRO A 266 -3.66 9.11 -12.97
N GLU A 267 -4.08 7.96 -12.46
CA GLU A 267 -5.45 7.45 -12.59
C GLU A 267 -6.33 7.94 -11.44
N LEU A 268 -7.36 8.70 -11.80
CA LEU A 268 -8.30 9.30 -10.84
C LEU A 268 -9.64 8.57 -10.88
N THR A 269 -10.07 8.04 -9.73
CA THR A 269 -11.40 7.47 -9.54
C THR A 269 -12.28 8.48 -8.82
N GLY A 270 -13.48 8.76 -9.35
CA GLY A 270 -14.42 9.69 -8.72
C GLY A 270 -14.01 11.15 -8.81
N LEU A 271 -13.28 11.55 -9.87
CA LEU A 271 -12.91 12.93 -10.11
C LEU A 271 -14.17 13.83 -10.15
N HIS A 272 -14.23 14.79 -9.24
CA HIS A 272 -15.23 15.84 -9.23
C HIS A 272 -14.54 17.18 -9.51
N VAL A 273 -14.88 17.80 -10.64
CA VAL A 273 -14.36 19.11 -11.02
C VAL A 273 -15.44 20.16 -10.73
N THR A 274 -15.12 21.11 -9.87
CA THR A 274 -15.95 22.29 -9.64
C THR A 274 -15.52 23.40 -10.58
N GLY A 275 -16.40 23.81 -11.49
CA GLY A 275 -16.11 24.80 -12.53
C GLY A 275 -15.93 24.16 -13.91
N ASP A 276 -15.18 24.82 -14.79
CA ASP A 276 -15.01 24.38 -16.17
C ASP A 276 -13.95 23.28 -16.28
N THR A 277 -14.18 22.32 -17.18
CA THR A 277 -13.19 21.29 -17.54
C THR A 277 -12.86 21.42 -19.03
N THR A 278 -11.57 21.58 -19.35
CA THR A 278 -11.07 21.51 -20.73
C THR A 278 -10.26 20.24 -20.90
N THR A 279 -10.47 19.53 -22.01
CA THR A 279 -9.67 18.36 -22.38
C THR A 279 -8.97 18.63 -23.70
N ASP A 280 -7.64 18.56 -23.68
CA ASP A 280 -6.83 18.66 -24.89
C ASP A 280 -6.75 17.26 -25.52
N GLY A 281 -7.34 17.10 -26.70
CA GLY A 281 -7.42 15.82 -27.40
C GLY A 281 -8.79 15.14 -27.32
N VAL A 282 -8.81 13.82 -27.45
CA VAL A 282 -10.05 13.03 -27.59
C VAL A 282 -10.63 12.68 -26.22
N LEU A 283 -11.90 13.04 -25.99
CA LEU A 283 -12.66 12.58 -24.83
C LEU A 283 -13.40 11.28 -25.17
N THR A 284 -13.06 10.19 -24.47
CA THR A 284 -13.78 8.92 -24.57
C THR A 284 -14.50 8.63 -23.26
N ALA A 285 -15.83 8.49 -23.31
CA ALA A 285 -16.64 8.09 -22.18
C ALA A 285 -17.12 6.64 -22.35
N ASN A 286 -16.68 5.76 -21.44
CA ASN A 286 -17.16 4.37 -21.38
C ASN A 286 -18.57 4.25 -20.73
N GLY A 287 -19.06 5.33 -20.13
CA GLY A 287 -20.41 5.48 -19.57
C GLY A 287 -21.21 6.55 -20.30
N SER A 288 -22.37 6.91 -19.75
CA SER A 288 -23.11 8.09 -20.24
C SER A 288 -22.34 9.37 -19.94
N LEU A 289 -22.34 10.31 -20.88
CA LEU A 289 -21.84 11.66 -20.67
C LEU A 289 -23.03 12.60 -20.47
N THR A 290 -23.09 13.27 -19.33
CA THR A 290 -24.14 14.25 -19.03
C THR A 290 -23.50 15.61 -18.82
N THR A 291 -23.97 16.62 -19.56
CA THR A 291 -23.56 18.01 -19.36
C THR A 291 -24.69 18.82 -18.71
N SER A 292 -24.33 19.85 -17.94
CA SER A 292 -25.18 20.45 -16.91
C SER A 292 -26.40 21.24 -17.44
N THR A 293 -27.24 21.70 -16.50
CA THR A 293 -28.60 22.22 -16.72
C THR A 293 -28.73 23.67 -17.19
N ALA A 294 -27.66 24.46 -17.23
CA ALA A 294 -27.77 25.89 -17.49
C ALA A 294 -26.73 26.49 -18.47
N GLY A 295 -25.75 25.70 -18.93
CA GLY A 295 -24.65 26.20 -19.77
C GLY A 295 -24.61 25.58 -21.16
N GLU A 296 -24.00 26.30 -22.10
CA GLU A 296 -23.62 25.77 -23.42
C GLU A 296 -22.54 24.69 -23.26
N THR A 297 -22.63 23.63 -24.05
CA THR A 297 -21.63 22.57 -24.14
C THR A 297 -21.01 22.61 -25.53
N THR A 298 -19.73 22.99 -25.63
CA THR A 298 -19.03 23.01 -26.91
C THR A 298 -18.00 21.89 -27.00
N PHE A 299 -18.10 21.09 -28.05
CA PHE A 299 -17.15 20.02 -28.36
C PHE A 299 -16.22 20.46 -29.50
N HIS A 300 -15.00 20.90 -29.17
CA HIS A 300 -13.99 21.31 -30.16
C HIS A 300 -13.18 20.13 -30.73
N HIS A 301 -13.03 19.06 -29.95
CA HIS A 301 -12.30 17.85 -30.33
C HIS A 301 -13.25 16.65 -30.45
N PRO A 302 -12.80 15.53 -31.05
CA PRO A 302 -13.62 14.33 -31.13
C PRO A 302 -14.09 13.83 -29.75
N VAL A 303 -15.39 13.53 -29.62
CA VAL A 303 -15.98 12.90 -28.43
C VAL A 303 -16.66 11.60 -28.82
N SER A 304 -16.33 10.53 -28.10
CA SER A 304 -16.93 9.21 -28.32
C SER A 304 -17.58 8.69 -27.04
N VAL A 305 -18.88 8.38 -27.12
CA VAL A 305 -19.64 7.71 -26.05
C VAL A 305 -19.86 6.26 -26.45
N LEU A 306 -19.20 5.34 -25.74
CA LEU A 306 -19.15 3.91 -26.09
C LEU A 306 -20.28 3.09 -25.46
N GLY A 307 -20.47 1.86 -25.94
CA GLY A 307 -21.27 0.84 -25.23
C GLY A 307 -22.78 1.07 -25.19
N GLY A 308 -23.36 1.73 -26.20
CA GLY A 308 -24.80 1.92 -26.28
C GLY A 308 -25.38 2.97 -25.32
N LYS A 309 -24.52 3.79 -24.70
CA LYS A 309 -24.88 4.77 -23.66
C LYS A 309 -25.35 6.11 -24.26
N LYS A 310 -25.83 7.01 -23.40
CA LYS A 310 -26.46 8.27 -23.79
C LYS A 310 -25.51 9.45 -23.62
N LEU A 311 -25.56 10.39 -24.56
CA LEU A 311 -25.12 11.77 -24.35
C LEU A 311 -26.37 12.58 -23.99
N LEU A 312 -26.37 13.19 -22.81
CA LEU A 312 -27.45 14.03 -22.31
C LEU A 312 -26.92 15.44 -22.09
N ALA A 313 -27.53 16.43 -22.72
CA ALA A 313 -27.24 17.83 -22.44
C ALA A 313 -28.53 18.57 -22.13
N SER A 314 -28.51 19.41 -21.10
CA SER A 314 -29.67 20.21 -20.71
C SER A 314 -29.59 21.67 -21.20
N GLY A 315 -28.41 22.11 -21.66
CA GLY A 315 -28.23 23.36 -22.40
C GLY A 315 -28.05 23.16 -23.91
N ASP A 316 -27.56 24.19 -24.58
CA ASP A 316 -27.21 24.15 -26.01
C ASP A 316 -25.96 23.28 -26.22
N VAL A 317 -25.89 22.59 -27.35
CA VAL A 317 -24.71 21.80 -27.72
C VAL A 317 -24.19 22.27 -29.07
N GLU A 318 -22.95 22.76 -29.07
CA GLU A 318 -22.21 23.10 -30.27
C GLU A 318 -21.15 22.03 -30.55
N VAL A 319 -21.19 21.45 -31.75
CA VAL A 319 -20.24 20.44 -32.21
C VAL A 319 -19.36 21.03 -33.30
N ASN A 320 -18.15 21.40 -32.92
CA ASN A 320 -17.10 21.90 -33.83
C ASN A 320 -16.06 20.81 -34.17
N GLY A 321 -15.99 19.74 -33.36
CA GLY A 321 -15.30 18.48 -33.64
C GLY A 321 -16.24 17.39 -34.18
N SER A 322 -15.88 16.11 -34.03
CA SER A 322 -16.77 15.00 -34.37
C SER A 322 -17.34 14.35 -33.10
N VAL A 323 -18.66 14.15 -33.03
CA VAL A 323 -19.28 13.46 -31.89
C VAL A 323 -19.91 12.16 -32.38
N THR A 324 -19.48 11.05 -31.79
CA THR A 324 -20.02 9.71 -32.07
C THR A 324 -20.63 9.13 -30.80
N ALA A 325 -21.93 8.84 -30.83
CA ALA A 325 -22.60 8.09 -29.77
C ALA A 325 -23.24 6.85 -30.41
N SER A 326 -22.56 5.71 -30.34
CA SER A 326 -22.99 4.45 -30.98
C SER A 326 -24.14 3.73 -30.26
N GLY A 327 -25.05 4.49 -29.62
CA GLY A 327 -26.10 4.02 -28.73
C GLY A 327 -27.46 4.68 -28.90
N ASN A 328 -28.42 4.25 -28.06
CA ASN A 328 -29.87 4.40 -28.25
C ASN A 328 -30.39 5.82 -28.50
N SER A 329 -29.81 6.86 -27.91
CA SER A 329 -30.33 8.24 -28.04
C SER A 329 -29.35 9.30 -27.52
N VAL A 330 -29.29 10.44 -28.21
CA VAL A 330 -28.84 11.73 -27.71
C VAL A 330 -30.06 12.61 -27.50
N THR A 331 -30.16 13.17 -26.30
CA THR A 331 -31.23 14.09 -25.93
C THR A 331 -30.60 15.38 -25.46
N ILE A 332 -30.88 16.45 -26.20
CA ILE A 332 -30.38 17.79 -25.94
C ILE A 332 -31.62 18.64 -25.69
N ALA A 333 -31.73 19.26 -24.52
CA ALA A 333 -32.98 19.92 -24.13
C ALA A 333 -33.27 21.22 -24.90
N LYS A 334 -32.24 21.79 -25.55
CA LYS A 334 -32.33 23.02 -26.34
C LYS A 334 -31.84 22.80 -27.78
N ASP A 335 -30.89 23.60 -28.25
CA ASP A 335 -30.46 23.61 -29.64
C ASP A 335 -29.23 22.73 -29.87
N ILE A 336 -29.22 22.03 -31.01
CA ILE A 336 -28.08 21.24 -31.49
C ILE A 336 -27.53 21.94 -32.73
N SER A 337 -26.26 22.32 -32.70
CA SER A 337 -25.53 22.84 -33.86
C SER A 337 -24.31 21.97 -34.19
N ALA A 338 -24.12 21.62 -35.46
CA ALA A 338 -22.94 20.86 -35.91
C ALA A 338 -22.23 21.60 -37.03
N SER A 339 -21.15 22.32 -36.74
CA SER A 339 -20.43 23.10 -37.74
C SER A 339 -19.15 22.39 -38.21
N GLY A 340 -18.99 22.22 -39.53
CA GLY A 340 -17.75 21.77 -40.17
C GLY A 340 -17.40 20.28 -40.09
N LYS A 341 -18.09 19.48 -39.26
CA LYS A 341 -17.77 18.05 -39.02
C LYS A 341 -19.02 17.18 -38.82
N THR A 342 -18.82 15.90 -38.51
CA THR A 342 -19.88 14.88 -38.45
C THR A 342 -20.33 14.62 -37.01
N LEU A 343 -21.66 14.62 -36.83
CA LEU A 343 -22.38 14.14 -35.66
C LEU A 343 -23.07 12.82 -36.03
N THR A 344 -22.60 11.67 -35.52
CA THR A 344 -23.16 10.34 -35.83
C THR A 344 -23.75 9.69 -34.57
N ILE A 345 -25.07 9.47 -34.58
CA ILE A 345 -25.85 9.11 -33.38
C ILE A 345 -26.96 8.09 -33.71
N GLY A 346 -27.34 7.23 -32.77
CA GLY A 346 -28.50 6.33 -32.90
C GLY A 346 -29.87 7.01 -33.00
N ALA A 347 -30.22 7.94 -32.11
CA ALA A 347 -31.40 8.80 -32.24
C ALA A 347 -31.12 10.20 -31.68
N ILE A 348 -31.65 11.26 -32.28
CA ILE A 348 -31.39 12.67 -31.96
C ILE A 348 -32.72 13.33 -31.61
N SER A 349 -32.81 13.95 -30.43
CA SER A 349 -33.95 14.78 -30.03
C SER A 349 -33.48 16.10 -29.44
N GLY A 350 -33.99 17.22 -29.93
CA GLY A 350 -33.82 18.55 -29.33
C GLY A 350 -34.89 19.55 -29.74
N THR A 351 -34.87 20.77 -29.21
CA THR A 351 -35.84 21.82 -29.57
C THR A 351 -35.59 22.32 -30.98
N SER A 352 -34.33 22.61 -31.32
CA SER A 352 -33.86 22.85 -32.68
C SER A 352 -32.71 21.91 -33.03
N VAL A 353 -32.72 21.40 -34.27
CA VAL A 353 -31.62 20.63 -34.84
C VAL A 353 -31.11 21.37 -36.08
N ASN A 354 -29.93 21.98 -36.00
CA ASN A 354 -29.34 22.77 -37.09
C ASN A 354 -27.96 22.24 -37.48
N VAL A 355 -27.75 21.96 -38.76
CA VAL A 355 -26.50 21.39 -39.26
C VAL A 355 -25.51 22.43 -39.78
N GLY A 356 -25.88 23.72 -39.93
CA GLY A 356 -24.96 24.71 -40.48
C GLY A 356 -24.31 24.23 -41.79
N ASN A 357 -23.01 23.95 -41.80
CA ASN A 357 -22.23 23.36 -42.91
C ASN A 357 -21.68 21.93 -42.62
N GLY A 358 -22.08 21.28 -41.52
CA GLY A 358 -21.62 19.96 -41.10
C GLY A 358 -22.45 18.79 -41.64
N VAL A 359 -22.39 17.65 -40.95
CA VAL A 359 -23.20 16.46 -41.25
C VAL A 359 -23.81 15.90 -39.97
N ILE A 360 -25.13 15.70 -39.96
CA ILE A 360 -25.82 14.92 -38.92
C ILE A 360 -26.27 13.59 -39.50
N GLN A 361 -25.88 12.49 -38.85
CA GLN A 361 -26.30 11.12 -39.16
C GLN A 361 -27.03 10.51 -37.97
N GLY A 362 -28.32 10.19 -38.11
CA GLY A 362 -29.20 9.73 -37.04
C GLY A 362 -30.06 8.53 -37.44
N GLY A 363 -30.40 7.61 -36.54
CA GLY A 363 -31.48 6.64 -36.79
C GLY A 363 -32.86 7.29 -36.80
N ALA A 364 -33.19 8.09 -35.78
CA ALA A 364 -34.32 9.01 -35.78
C ALA A 364 -33.85 10.41 -35.39
N ILE A 365 -34.41 11.46 -35.99
CA ILE A 365 -34.06 12.87 -35.74
C ILE A 365 -35.36 13.64 -35.51
N SER A 366 -35.52 14.24 -34.33
CA SER A 366 -36.72 15.00 -33.98
C SER A 366 -36.42 16.34 -33.32
N GLY A 367 -37.19 17.36 -33.69
CA GLY A 367 -37.25 18.62 -32.96
C GLY A 367 -38.38 19.53 -33.42
N SER A 368 -38.62 20.64 -32.72
CA SER A 368 -39.61 21.64 -33.16
C SER A 368 -39.20 22.26 -34.50
N SER A 369 -37.90 22.43 -34.72
CA SER A 369 -37.31 22.82 -36.01
C SER A 369 -36.13 21.92 -36.37
N VAL A 370 -36.06 21.49 -37.63
CA VAL A 370 -34.94 20.71 -38.19
C VAL A 370 -34.46 21.40 -39.46
N SER A 371 -33.21 21.85 -39.48
CA SER A 371 -32.60 22.56 -40.61
C SER A 371 -31.25 21.99 -41.00
N ALA A 372 -31.09 21.63 -42.27
CA ALA A 372 -29.79 21.18 -42.77
C ALA A 372 -28.78 22.32 -43.01
N GLY A 373 -29.21 23.60 -42.99
CA GLY A 373 -28.36 24.70 -43.45
C GLY A 373 -27.75 24.38 -44.83
N SER A 374 -26.47 24.71 -45.06
CA SER A 374 -25.68 24.25 -46.21
C SER A 374 -25.09 22.82 -46.06
N GLY A 375 -25.27 22.18 -44.91
CA GLY A 375 -24.79 20.84 -44.58
C GLY A 375 -25.71 19.70 -45.01
N GLN A 376 -25.56 18.54 -44.37
CA GLN A 376 -26.33 17.33 -44.69
C GLN A 376 -26.98 16.70 -43.46
N ILE A 377 -28.27 16.39 -43.54
CA ILE A 377 -28.96 15.52 -42.59
C ILE A 377 -29.22 14.17 -43.27
N THR A 378 -28.77 13.10 -42.64
CA THR A 378 -29.11 11.73 -43.02
C THR A 378 -29.75 11.05 -41.83
N GLY A 379 -31.00 10.61 -41.95
CA GLY A 379 -31.54 9.80 -40.88
C GLY A 379 -32.72 8.95 -41.26
N GLY A 380 -33.08 8.00 -40.41
CA GLY A 380 -34.16 7.06 -40.70
C GLY A 380 -35.52 7.71 -40.69
N GLU A 381 -35.88 8.30 -39.56
CA GLU A 381 -37.07 9.12 -39.43
C GLU A 381 -36.67 10.56 -39.09
N ILE A 382 -37.24 11.56 -39.77
CA ILE A 382 -37.00 12.99 -39.50
C ILE A 382 -38.35 13.66 -39.20
N ARG A 383 -38.52 14.18 -37.98
CA ARG A 383 -39.76 14.82 -37.51
C ARG A 383 -39.52 16.25 -37.04
N GLY A 384 -40.40 17.17 -37.44
CA GLY A 384 -40.50 18.48 -36.82
C GLY A 384 -41.66 19.30 -37.35
N SER A 385 -42.05 20.33 -36.58
CA SER A 385 -43.09 21.29 -37.00
C SER A 385 -42.63 22.13 -38.20
N SER A 386 -41.32 22.28 -38.35
CA SER A 386 -40.67 22.86 -39.54
C SER A 386 -39.44 22.03 -39.91
N VAL A 387 -39.39 21.55 -41.16
CA VAL A 387 -38.23 20.87 -41.73
C VAL A 387 -37.78 21.67 -42.96
N SER A 388 -36.55 22.18 -42.93
CA SER A 388 -36.02 23.03 -44.01
C SER A 388 -34.61 22.61 -44.42
N ALA A 389 -34.24 22.85 -45.67
CA ALA A 389 -32.89 22.58 -46.15
C ALA A 389 -32.51 23.44 -47.35
N SER A 390 -31.39 24.15 -47.25
CA SER A 390 -30.65 24.60 -48.42
C SER A 390 -29.68 23.52 -48.93
N GLY A 391 -29.12 22.69 -48.02
CA GLY A 391 -28.29 21.51 -48.27
C GLY A 391 -29.11 20.23 -48.46
N ASN A 392 -28.56 19.03 -48.18
CA ASN A 392 -29.22 17.74 -48.45
C ASN A 392 -29.94 17.15 -47.22
N ILE A 393 -31.20 16.70 -47.39
CA ILE A 393 -31.91 15.83 -46.44
C ILE A 393 -32.17 14.50 -47.13
N THR A 394 -31.66 13.43 -46.54
CA THR A 394 -31.85 12.06 -47.02
C THR A 394 -32.50 11.23 -45.91
N ALA A 395 -33.70 10.70 -46.18
CA ALA A 395 -34.34 9.73 -45.30
C ALA A 395 -33.74 8.33 -45.55
N SER A 396 -33.73 7.44 -44.54
CA SER A 396 -33.23 6.08 -44.75
C SER A 396 -34.06 5.37 -45.82
N ASN A 397 -33.40 4.49 -46.58
CA ASN A 397 -33.90 3.82 -47.79
C ASN A 397 -33.85 4.67 -49.08
N GLY A 398 -33.05 5.75 -49.12
CA GLY A 398 -32.81 6.52 -50.35
C GLY A 398 -33.96 7.43 -50.78
N LYS A 399 -34.95 7.65 -49.90
CA LYS A 399 -36.08 8.54 -50.18
C LYS A 399 -35.64 10.01 -50.01
N ARG A 400 -35.84 10.81 -51.05
CA ARG A 400 -35.57 12.26 -51.07
C ARG A 400 -36.83 13.03 -50.67
N VAL A 401 -36.67 14.06 -49.84
CA VAL A 401 -37.74 15.04 -49.57
C VAL A 401 -37.96 15.90 -50.82
N ILE A 402 -39.22 15.99 -51.27
CA ILE A 402 -39.63 16.84 -52.40
C ILE A 402 -39.57 18.31 -51.97
N ARG A 403 -38.82 19.15 -52.68
CA ARG A 403 -38.68 20.58 -52.39
C ARG A 403 -39.56 21.44 -53.29
N VAL A 404 -39.89 22.66 -52.83
CA VAL A 404 -40.44 23.69 -53.71
C VAL A 404 -39.45 23.95 -54.85
N GLY A 405 -39.96 23.94 -56.08
CA GLY A 405 -39.18 24.08 -57.30
C GLY A 405 -38.62 22.77 -57.85
N ASP A 406 -38.67 21.65 -57.10
CA ASP A 406 -38.29 20.34 -57.61
C ASP A 406 -39.18 19.95 -58.79
N ARG A 407 -38.57 19.22 -59.73
CA ARG A 407 -39.23 18.62 -60.88
C ARG A 407 -39.47 17.15 -60.58
N ILE A 408 -40.73 16.75 -60.51
CA ILE A 408 -41.16 15.41 -60.13
C ILE A 408 -42.02 14.78 -61.22
N GLU A 409 -42.00 13.46 -61.28
CA GLU A 409 -43.03 12.69 -61.98
C GLU A 409 -44.01 12.15 -60.95
N LEU A 410 -45.31 12.28 -61.21
CA LEU A 410 -46.36 11.80 -60.33
C LEU A 410 -46.90 10.48 -60.88
N GLU A 411 -46.56 9.38 -60.23
CA GLU A 411 -47.12 8.06 -60.56
C GLU A 411 -48.57 7.95 -60.07
N VAL A 412 -49.47 7.52 -60.95
CA VAL A 412 -50.89 7.29 -60.68
C VAL A 412 -51.19 5.82 -60.95
N ASN A 413 -51.67 5.11 -59.93
CA ASN A 413 -52.16 3.75 -60.10
C ASN A 413 -53.62 3.76 -60.55
N SER A 414 -53.87 3.35 -61.79
CA SER A 414 -55.22 3.24 -62.35
C SER A 414 -55.37 1.88 -63.04
N HIS A 415 -56.34 1.08 -62.58
CA HIS A 415 -56.64 -0.26 -63.14
C HIS A 415 -55.39 -1.15 -63.33
N ASP A 416 -54.57 -1.28 -62.27
CA ASP A 416 -53.33 -2.08 -62.25
C ASP A 416 -52.28 -1.67 -63.29
N LYS A 417 -52.38 -0.46 -63.85
CA LYS A 417 -51.37 0.14 -64.72
C LYS A 417 -50.60 1.21 -63.96
N GLN A 418 -49.28 1.12 -64.01
CA GLN A 418 -48.37 2.17 -63.61
C GLN A 418 -48.41 3.28 -64.68
N LEU A 419 -49.15 4.36 -64.39
CA LEU A 419 -49.26 5.53 -65.26
C LEU A 419 -48.61 6.73 -64.58
N TYR A 420 -48.31 7.76 -65.36
CA TYR A 420 -47.78 9.02 -64.86
C TYR A 420 -48.71 10.15 -65.25
N LEU A 421 -48.91 11.11 -64.34
CA LEU A 421 -49.66 12.32 -64.64
C LEU A 421 -48.96 13.05 -65.78
N TYR A 422 -49.65 13.22 -66.90
CA TYR A 422 -49.11 13.82 -68.11
C TYR A 422 -50.09 14.87 -68.64
N CYS A 423 -49.53 15.95 -69.18
CA CYS A 423 -50.30 17.00 -69.85
C CYS A 423 -50.08 16.94 -71.38
N GLU A 424 -51.16 16.72 -72.13
CA GLU A 424 -51.15 16.80 -73.59
C GLU A 424 -51.46 18.23 -74.03
N THR A 425 -50.51 18.83 -74.75
CA THR A 425 -50.65 20.20 -75.24
C THR A 425 -51.50 20.24 -76.51
N GLY A 426 -52.54 21.05 -76.52
CA GLY A 426 -53.44 21.26 -77.65
C GLY A 426 -54.31 22.52 -77.46
N ASN A 427 -55.41 22.66 -78.21
CA ASN A 427 -56.32 23.81 -78.05
C ASN A 427 -57.01 23.86 -76.67
N LYS A 428 -56.95 22.77 -75.90
CA LYS A 428 -57.24 22.69 -74.48
C LYS A 428 -56.25 21.70 -73.87
N ASP A 429 -55.47 22.13 -72.90
CA ASP A 429 -54.53 21.27 -72.19
C ASP A 429 -55.32 20.25 -71.36
N ASN A 430 -55.16 18.96 -71.69
CA ASN A 430 -55.81 17.86 -70.99
C ASN A 430 -54.80 17.15 -70.09
N VAL A 431 -55.23 16.78 -68.88
CA VAL A 431 -54.42 16.04 -67.91
C VAL A 431 -54.99 14.64 -67.74
N TYR A 432 -54.16 13.62 -67.93
CA TYR A 432 -54.53 12.22 -67.77
C TYR A 432 -53.32 11.35 -67.38
N GLY A 433 -53.56 10.08 -67.05
CA GLY A 433 -52.49 9.10 -66.80
C GLY A 433 -51.92 8.53 -68.10
N GLY A 434 -50.63 8.72 -68.35
CA GLY A 434 -49.91 8.24 -69.54
C GLY A 434 -48.75 7.27 -69.21
N LYS A 435 -48.10 6.70 -70.24
CA LYS A 435 -46.89 5.87 -70.07
C LYS A 435 -45.66 6.74 -69.72
N THR A 436 -44.60 6.11 -69.19
CA THR A 436 -43.31 6.76 -68.87
C THR A 436 -42.64 7.42 -70.08
N GLY A 437 -41.84 8.46 -69.85
CA GLY A 437 -40.87 8.99 -70.83
C GLY A 437 -41.29 10.24 -71.62
N TYR A 438 -42.46 10.81 -71.35
CA TYR A 438 -42.86 12.07 -71.99
C TYR A 438 -42.34 13.29 -71.23
N ARG A 439 -41.77 14.28 -71.93
CA ARG A 439 -41.27 15.50 -71.25
C ARG A 439 -42.35 16.27 -70.48
N ASN A 440 -43.62 16.10 -70.84
CA ASN A 440 -44.75 16.78 -70.18
C ASN A 440 -45.34 15.98 -68.99
N SER A 441 -44.67 14.91 -68.53
CA SER A 441 -44.97 14.26 -67.23
C SER A 441 -44.16 14.83 -66.06
N ILE A 442 -43.29 15.80 -66.33
CA ILE A 442 -42.47 16.46 -65.32
C ILE A 442 -43.19 17.69 -64.77
N TRP A 443 -43.59 17.62 -63.51
CA TRP A 443 -44.30 18.68 -62.80
C TRP A 443 -43.35 19.44 -61.90
N ARG A 444 -43.48 20.77 -61.88
CA ARG A 444 -42.75 21.60 -60.92
C ARG A 444 -43.60 21.79 -59.68
N VAL A 445 -43.04 21.48 -58.52
CA VAL A 445 -43.74 21.64 -57.25
C VAL A 445 -43.72 23.11 -56.85
N HIS A 446 -44.90 23.68 -56.67
CA HIS A 446 -45.09 25.00 -56.07
C HIS A 446 -45.91 24.85 -54.80
N TYR A 447 -45.46 25.48 -53.73
CA TYR A 447 -46.26 25.64 -52.53
C TYR A 447 -47.08 26.93 -52.68
N LYS A 448 -48.39 26.83 -52.47
CA LYS A 448 -49.29 27.99 -52.43
C LYS A 448 -49.72 28.16 -50.98
N ASP A 449 -49.15 29.17 -50.30
CA ASP A 449 -49.66 29.61 -49.01
C ASP A 449 -51.09 30.10 -49.20
N SER A 450 -52.03 29.53 -48.45
CA SER A 450 -53.37 30.08 -48.29
C SER A 450 -53.33 31.11 -47.17
N ASN A 451 -52.84 32.31 -47.49
CA ASN A 451 -53.20 33.52 -46.76
C ASN A 451 -54.34 34.22 -47.47
#